data_AF-A0A521ZWP8-F1
#
_entry.id   AF-A0A521ZWP8-F1
#
_cell.length_a   1.000
_cell.length_b   1.000
_cell.length_c   1.000
_cell.angle_alpha   90.00
_cell.angle_beta   90.00
_cell.angle_gamma   90.00
#
_symmetry.space_group_name_H-M   'P 1'
#
loop_
_entity.id
_entity.type
_entity.pdbx_description
1 polymer ?
#
loop_
_entity_poly.entity_id
_entity_poly.type
_entity_poly.pdbx_seq_one_letter_code
_entity_poly.pdbx_strand_id
1 'polypeptide(L)' 'MTNKYIKNIKLDDGSFIEIDVYDVLQAWNVTNPAIQHGIKKLLQPGERGTKSKRQDIEEARQSIVRALELEDDDKS' A
#
# COMPACT_ATOMS: atom_id res chain seq x y z
N MET A 1 2.59 14.73 15.05
CA MET A 1 2.04 13.45 14.54
C MET A 1 2.97 12.96 13.45
N THR A 2 3.69 11.87 13.65
CA THR A 2 4.59 11.31 12.64
C THR A 2 3.74 10.66 11.55
N ASN A 3 3.86 11.10 10.29
CA ASN A 3 3.19 10.45 9.17
C ASN A 3 3.80 9.05 8.99
N LYS A 4 3.07 8.01 9.42
CA LYS A 4 3.58 6.63 9.40
C LYS A 4 3.90 6.13 8.00
N TYR A 5 3.33 6.74 6.96
CA TYR A 5 3.54 6.34 5.57
C TYR A 5 4.83 6.90 4.96
N ILE A 6 5.53 7.76 5.70
CA ILE A 6 6.83 8.27 5.29
C ILE A 6 7.92 7.23 5.59
N LYS A 7 8.78 6.95 4.59
CA LYS A 7 9.93 6.06 4.69
C LYS A 7 11.16 6.67 4.02
N ASN A 8 12.34 6.40 4.59
CA ASN A 8 13.61 6.77 3.98
C ASN A 8 14.12 5.61 3.11
N ILE A 9 14.43 5.91 1.85
CA ILE A 9 15.14 4.99 0.95
C ILE A 9 16.58 5.45 0.84
N LYS A 10 17.52 4.51 0.98
CA LYS A 10 18.93 4.75 0.72
C LYS A 10 19.20 4.65 -0.79
N LEU A 11 19.83 5.67 -1.35
CA LEU A 11 20.26 5.71 -2.74
C LEU A 11 21.68 5.13 -2.90
N ASP A 12 22.06 4.80 -4.13
CA ASP A 12 23.35 4.16 -4.45
C ASP A 12 24.57 5.00 -4.07
N ASP A 13 24.43 6.34 -4.13
CA ASP A 13 25.47 7.30 -3.71
C ASP A 13 25.59 7.45 -2.18
N GLY A 14 24.79 6.70 -1.42
CA GLY A 14 24.77 6.72 0.04
C GLY A 14 23.87 7.79 0.65
N SER A 15 23.25 8.65 -0.17
CA SER A 15 22.26 9.62 0.30
C SER A 15 20.91 8.95 0.61
N PHE A 16 20.00 9.71 1.22
CA PHE A 16 18.65 9.23 1.55
C PHE A 16 17.61 10.15 0.95
N ILE A 17 16.52 9.56 0.47
CA ILE A 17 15.32 10.28 0.06
C ILE A 17 14.15 9.87 0.94
N GLU A 18 13.38 10.85 1.39
CA GLU A 18 12.14 10.66 2.09
C GLU A 18 11.01 10.47 1.06
N ILE A 19 10.23 9.40 1.20
CA ILE A 19 9.10 9.09 0.33
C ILE A 19 7.82 8.89 1.15
N ASP A 20 6.69 9.39 0.66
CA ASP A 20 5.35 8.99 1.13
C ASP A 20 4.79 7.87 0.24
N VAL A 21 4.13 6.87 0.84
CA VAL A 21 3.40 5.83 0.09
C VAL A 21 2.42 6.42 -0.93
N TYR A 22 1.80 7.55 -0.64
CA TYR A 22 0.84 8.18 -1.55
C TYR A 22 1.53 8.71 -2.82
N ASP A 23 2.75 9.23 -2.70
CA ASP A 23 3.56 9.65 -3.85
C ASP A 23 3.93 8.45 -4.72
N VAL A 24 4.24 7.29 -4.11
CA VAL A 24 4.51 6.04 -4.84
C VAL A 24 3.26 5.56 -5.59
N LEU A 25 2.10 5.57 -4.93
CA LEU A 25 0.83 5.20 -5.55
C LEU A 25 0.51 6.11 -6.75
N GLN A 26 0.76 7.42 -6.61
CA GLN A 26 0.56 8.39 -7.69
C GLN A 26 1.57 8.18 -8.83
N ALA A 27 2.85 7.98 -8.52
CA ALA A 27 3.91 7.78 -9.52
C ALA A 27 3.67 6.54 -10.40
N TRP A 28 3.04 5.50 -9.84
CA TRP A 28 2.66 4.28 -10.55
C TRP A 28 1.24 4.32 -11.13
N ASN A 29 0.56 5.46 -11.04
CA ASN A 29 -0.82 5.65 -11.48
C ASN A 29 -1.79 4.58 -10.93
N VAL A 30 -1.65 4.23 -9.66
CA VAL A 30 -2.52 3.26 -8.99
C VAL A 30 -3.85 3.94 -8.64
N THR A 31 -4.86 3.78 -9.50
CA THR A 31 -6.16 4.46 -9.35
C THR A 31 -7.21 3.62 -8.63
N ASN A 32 -7.14 2.29 -8.70
CA ASN A 32 -8.09 1.40 -8.05
C ASN A 32 -7.96 1.50 -6.50
N PRO A 33 -8.99 1.96 -5.77
CA PRO A 33 -8.91 2.13 -4.32
C PRO A 33 -8.59 0.83 -3.59
N ALA A 34 -9.09 -0.30 -4.05
CA ALA A 34 -8.85 -1.60 -3.43
C ALA A 34 -7.36 -2.01 -3.55
N ILE A 35 -6.73 -1.73 -4.69
CA ILE A 35 -5.28 -1.91 -4.86
C ILE A 35 -4.50 -0.99 -3.92
N GLN A 36 -4.88 0.30 -3.83
CA GLN A 36 -4.24 1.24 -2.90
C GLN A 36 -4.33 0.77 -1.44
N HIS A 37 -5.48 0.23 -1.03
CA HIS A 37 -5.66 -0.34 0.31
C HIS A 37 -4.78 -1.57 0.55
N GLY A 38 -4.67 -2.45 -0.45
CA GLY A 38 -3.79 -3.62 -0.41
C GLY A 38 -2.32 -3.23 -0.22
N ILE A 39 -1.80 -2.33 -1.06
CA ILE A 39 -0.41 -1.86 -1.01
C ILE A 39 -0.07 -1.26 0.36
N LYS A 40 -0.92 -0.36 0.88
CA LYS A 40 -0.71 0.24 2.21
C LYS A 40 -0.67 -0.80 3.34
N LYS A 41 -1.37 -1.94 3.21
CA LYS A 41 -1.34 -3.01 4.23
C LYS A 41 -0.06 -3.84 4.09
N LEU A 42 0.37 -4.12 2.86
CA LEU A 42 1.59 -4.87 2.57
C LEU A 42 2.87 -4.13 2.95
N LEU A 43 2.88 -2.79 2.86
CA LEU A 43 4.04 -1.97 3.23
C LEU A 43 4.17 -1.76 4.75
N GLN A 44 3.12 -2.01 5.54
CA GLN A 44 3.11 -1.76 6.99
C GLN A 44 2.40 -2.85 7.81
N PRO A 45 2.69 -4.15 7.61
CA PRO A 45 1.90 -5.20 8.25
C PRO A 45 2.27 -5.32 9.73
N GLY A 46 1.28 -5.22 10.62
CA GLY A 46 1.44 -5.20 12.07
C GLY A 46 1.64 -3.81 12.69
N GLU A 47 1.87 -2.78 11.86
CA GLU A 47 2.17 -1.42 12.31
C GLU A 47 0.97 -0.46 12.16
N ARG A 48 -0.21 -1.00 11.82
CA ARG A 48 -1.43 -0.23 11.53
C ARG A 48 -2.39 -0.08 12.70
N GLY A 49 -1.95 -0.37 13.92
CA GLY A 49 -2.75 -0.27 15.15
C GLY A 49 -2.62 -1.53 16.01
N THR A 50 -3.75 -2.11 16.41
CA THR A 50 -3.82 -3.32 17.25
C THR A 50 -3.80 -4.64 16.47
N LYS A 51 -3.70 -4.57 15.13
CA LYS A 51 -3.81 -5.75 14.26
C LYS A 51 -2.49 -6.50 14.16
N SER A 52 -2.59 -7.83 14.07
CA SER A 52 -1.41 -8.66 13.81
C SER A 52 -0.94 -8.54 12.36
N LYS A 53 0.35 -8.81 12.12
CA LYS A 53 0.92 -8.94 10.78
C LYS A 53 0.10 -9.88 9.88
N ARG A 54 -0.35 -11.01 10.43
CA ARG A 54 -1.16 -12.00 9.69
C ARG A 54 -2.52 -11.42 9.27
N GLN A 55 -3.17 -10.69 10.17
CA GLN A 55 -4.45 -10.05 9.88
C GLN A 55 -4.30 -8.99 8.77
N ASP A 56 -3.26 -8.16 8.80
CA ASP A 56 -3.02 -7.16 7.75
C ASP A 56 -2.76 -7.81 6.39
N ILE A 57 -2.05 -8.94 6.33
CA ILE A 57 -1.83 -9.69 5.10
C ILE A 57 -3.15 -10.26 4.55
N GLU A 58 -3.99 -10.85 5.40
CA GLU A 58 -5.29 -11.40 4.99
C GLU A 58 -6.23 -10.29 4.51
N GLU A 59 -6.26 -9.16 5.19
CA GLU A 59 -7.04 -8.00 4.77
C GLU A 59 -6.49 -7.36 3.48
N ALA A 60 -5.18 -7.50 3.19
CA ALA A 60 -4.60 -7.10 1.91
C ALA A 60 -5.06 -8.03 0.79
N ARG A 61 -5.06 -9.34 1.02
CA ARG A 61 -5.58 -10.35 0.09
C ARG A 61 -7.03 -10.05 -0.29
N GLN A 62 -7.88 -9.77 0.69
CA GLN A 62 -9.29 -9.39 0.46
C GLN A 62 -9.41 -8.12 -0.39
N SER A 63 -8.56 -7.13 -0.17
CA SER A 63 -8.54 -5.91 -1.00
C SER A 63 -8.14 -6.21 -2.45
N ILE A 64 -7.21 -7.14 -2.70
CA ILE A 64 -6.85 -7.54 -4.07
C ILE A 64 -7.98 -8.32 -4.74
N VAL A 65 -8.65 -9.23 -4.04
CA VAL A 65 -9.83 -9.94 -4.58
C VAL A 65 -10.91 -8.95 -5.01
N ARG A 66 -11.21 -7.95 -4.17
CA ARG A 66 -12.18 -6.90 -4.52
C ARG A 66 -11.74 -6.06 -5.72
N ALA A 67 -10.44 -5.83 -5.87
CA ALA A 67 -9.91 -5.11 -7.04
C ALA A 67 -10.20 -5.86 -8.34
N LEU A 68 -10.00 -7.19 -8.34
CA LEU A 68 -10.28 -8.05 -9.49
C LEU A 68 -11.78 -8.06 -9.82
N GLU A 69 -12.65 -8.20 -8.81
CA GLU A 69 -14.10 -8.14 -9.01
C GLU A 69 -14.54 -6.83 -9.68
N LEU A 70 -13.99 -5.69 -9.25
CA LEU A 70 -14.27 -4.39 -9.87
C LEU A 70 -13.80 -4.31 -11.33
N GLU A 71 -12.66 -4.91 -11.65
CA GLU A 71 -12.14 -4.94 -13.03
C GLU A 71 -12.93 -5.88 -13.95
N ASP A 72 -13.52 -6.94 -13.40
CA ASP A 72 -14.38 -7.86 -14.14
C ASP A 72 -15.78 -7.28 -14.34
N ASP A 73 -16.31 -6.56 -13.34
CA ASP A 73 -17.58 -5.82 -13.43
C ASP A 73 -17.50 -4.71 -14.50
N ASP A 74 -16.38 -4.00 -14.64
CA ASP A 74 -16.19 -2.90 -15.62
C ASP A 74 -16.06 -3.39 -17.08
N LYS A 75 -15.78 -4.69 -17.28
CA LYS A 75 -15.67 -5.33 -18.61
C LYS A 75 -16.97 -5.98 -19.09
N SER A 76 -18.01 -5.98 -18.25
CA SER A 76 -19.31 -6.62 -18.49
C SER A 76 -20.32 -5.63 -19.08
#